data_AF-A0A7X9N6Z6-F1
#
_entry.id   AF-A0A7X9N6Z6-F1
#
_cell.length_a   1.000
_cell.length_b   1.000
_cell.length_c   1.000
_cell.angle_alpha   90.00
_cell.angle_beta   90.00
_cell.angle_gamma   90.00
#
_symmetry.space_group_name_H-M   'P 1'
#
loop_
_entity.id
_entity.type
_entity.pdbx_description
1 polymer ?
#
loop_
_entity_poly.entity_id
_entity_poly.type
_entity_poly.pdbx_seq_one_letter_code
_entity_poly.pdbx_strand_id
1 'polypeptide(L)' 'MEINETTISQMKKSHFDVTDSNNQEVDLTKLNEEPKDAKLELRASGQIVQDNMTPKQIAISVNDLFAA' A
#
# COMPACT_ATOMS: atom_id res chain seq x y z
N MET A 1 -8.88 -4.75 7.18
CA MET A 1 -9.42 -4.86 5.80
C MET A 1 -8.30 -5.50 5.02
N GLU A 2 -8.54 -6.66 4.44
CA GLU A 2 -7.50 -7.40 3.73
C GLU A 2 -7.38 -6.87 2.29
N ILE A 3 -6.16 -6.93 1.74
CA ILE A 3 -5.89 -6.67 0.33
C ILE A 3 -5.60 -8.04 -0.30
N ASN A 4 -6.41 -8.45 -1.27
CA ASN A 4 -6.23 -9.76 -1.90
C ASN A 4 -5.08 -9.76 -2.92
N GLU A 5 -4.60 -10.95 -3.29
CA GLU A 5 -3.48 -11.12 -4.22
C GLU A 5 -3.76 -10.54 -5.62
N THR A 6 -5.00 -10.59 -6.10
CA THR A 6 -5.41 -10.00 -7.39
C THR A 6 -5.18 -8.49 -7.38
N THR A 7 -5.61 -7.82 -6.32
CA THR A 7 -5.48 -6.37 -6.11
C THR A 7 -4.00 -5.97 -6.05
N ILE A 8 -3.19 -6.72 -5.28
CA ILE A 8 -1.74 -6.53 -5.21
C ILE A 8 -1.10 -6.70 -6.59
N SER A 9 -1.52 -7.71 -7.38
CA SER A 9 -1.01 -7.93 -8.74
C SER A 9 -1.35 -6.77 -9.67
N GLN A 10 -2.58 -6.23 -9.61
CA GLN A 10 -3.01 -5.09 -10.43
C GLN A 10 -2.26 -3.81 -10.07
N MET A 11 -2.06 -3.56 -8.79
CA MET A 11 -1.25 -2.46 -8.28
C MET A 11 0.17 -2.51 -8.84
N LYS A 12 0.85 -3.67 -8.76
CA LYS A 12 2.20 -3.86 -9.31
C LYS A 12 2.25 -3.70 -10.83
N LYS A 13 1.26 -4.21 -11.57
CA LYS A 13 1.14 -4.00 -13.03
C LYS A 13 0.98 -2.53 -13.41
N SER A 14 0.38 -1.74 -12.52
CA SER A 14 0.18 -0.30 -12.69
C SER A 14 1.36 0.54 -12.19
N HIS A 15 2.47 -0.10 -11.81
CA HIS A 15 3.67 0.53 -11.26
C HIS A 15 3.44 1.26 -9.93
N PHE A 16 2.54 0.74 -9.09
CA PHE A 16 2.37 1.21 -7.73
C PHE A 16 3.03 0.28 -6.72
N ASP A 17 3.55 0.87 -5.64
CA ASP A 17 4.10 0.20 -4.47
C ASP A 17 3.74 0.97 -3.18
N VAL A 18 3.88 0.30 -2.03
CA VAL A 18 3.75 0.93 -0.71
C VAL A 18 5.07 0.79 0.01
N THR A 19 5.56 1.89 0.57
CA THR A 19 6.80 1.89 1.36
C THR A 19 6.57 2.43 2.77
N ASP A 20 7.47 2.08 3.68
CA ASP A 20 7.61 2.77 4.96
C ASP A 20 8.38 4.10 4.79
N SER A 21 8.56 4.83 5.90
CA SER A 21 9.33 6.08 5.93
C SER A 21 10.84 5.91 5.67
N ASN A 22 11.34 4.68 5.60
CA ASN A 22 12.72 4.35 5.26
C ASN A 22 12.87 3.91 3.80
N ASN A 23 11.83 4.09 2.97
CA ASN A 23 11.74 3.64 1.59
C ASN A 23 11.79 2.10 1.42
N GLN A 24 11.42 1.33 2.44
CA GLN A 24 11.33 -0.14 2.35
C GLN A 24 9.95 -0.55 1.87
N GLU A 25 9.88 -1.42 0.84
CA GLU A 25 8.59 -1.96 0.35
C GLU A 25 7.89 -2.75 1.45
N VAL A 26 6.61 -2.46 1.66
CA VAL A 26 5.75 -3.14 2.63
C VAL A 26 5.09 -4.35 1.96
N ASP A 27 5.13 -5.50 2.64
CA ASP A 27 4.38 -6.68 2.24
C ASP A 27 2.89 -6.49 2.54
N LEU A 28 2.11 -6.15 1.50
CA LEU A 28 0.68 -5.88 1.62
C LEU A 28 -0.15 -7.09 2.08
N THR A 29 0.37 -8.33 1.96
CA THR A 29 -0.29 -9.52 2.51
C THR A 29 -0.26 -9.55 4.04
N LYS A 30 0.67 -8.81 4.64
CA LYS A 30 0.88 -8.69 6.09
C LYS A 30 0.58 -7.29 6.63
N LEU A 31 -0.14 -6.47 5.86
CA LEU A 31 -0.44 -5.09 6.25
C LEU A 31 -1.18 -4.97 7.60
N ASN A 32 -1.92 -6.01 8.02
CA ASN A 32 -2.59 -6.03 9.32
C ASN A 32 -1.62 -6.30 10.50
N GLU A 33 -0.40 -6.75 10.23
CA GLU A 33 0.67 -6.97 11.23
C GLU A 33 1.47 -5.69 11.50
N GLU A 34 1.41 -4.70 10.59
CA GLU A 34 2.05 -3.40 10.76
C GLU A 34 1.49 -2.63 11.98
N PRO A 35 2.31 -1.83 12.67
CA PRO A 35 1.83 -0.93 13.72
C PRO A 35 0.69 -0.05 13.22
N LYS A 36 -0.37 0.10 14.00
CA LYS A 36 -1.57 0.85 13.57
C LYS A 36 -1.30 2.33 13.26
N ASP A 37 -0.26 2.88 13.88
CA ASP A 37 0.25 4.23 13.72
C ASP A 37 1.47 4.32 12.78
N ALA A 38 1.83 3.21 12.11
CA ALA A 38 2.85 3.23 11.07
C ALA A 38 2.50 4.27 10.00
N LYS A 39 3.52 4.96 9.53
CA LYS A 39 3.41 5.97 8.47
C LYS A 39 3.95 5.37 7.18
N LEU A 40 3.01 5.05 6.30
CA LEU A 40 3.27 4.44 5.01
C LEU A 40 3.05 5.45 3.89
N GLU A 41 3.64 5.16 2.75
CA GLU A 41 3.61 5.98 1.56
C GLU A 41 3.11 5.14 0.39
N LEU A 42 2.11 5.64 -0.33
CA LEU A 42 1.69 5.07 -1.61
C LEU A 42 2.47 5.77 -2.72
N ARG A 43 3.13 4.96 -3.54
CA ARG A 43 4.03 5.44 -4.59
C ARG A 43 3.56 4.95 -5.96
N ALA A 44 3.84 5.76 -6.98
CA ALA A 44 3.64 5.43 -8.38
C ALA A 44 4.92 5.71 -9.14
N SER A 45 5.48 4.70 -9.80
CA SER A 45 6.76 4.79 -10.51
C SER A 45 7.88 5.37 -9.63
N GLY A 46 7.91 4.98 -8.35
CA GLY A 46 8.89 5.44 -7.36
C GLY A 46 8.66 6.85 -6.79
N GLN A 47 7.65 7.59 -7.25
CA GLN A 47 7.29 8.90 -6.71
C GLN A 47 6.19 8.76 -5.65
N ILE A 48 6.31 9.51 -4.55
CA ILE A 48 5.28 9.57 -3.50
C ILE A 48 4.04 10.27 -4.08
N VAL A 49 2.91 9.56 -4.06
CA VAL A 49 1.61 10.10 -4.47
C VAL A 49 0.78 10.46 -3.24
N GLN A 50 0.89 9.67 -2.17
CA GLN A 50 0.31 9.95 -0.87
C GLN A 50 1.28 9.51 0.23
N ASP A 51 1.41 10.31 1.29
CA ASP A 51 2.30 10.04 2.43
C ASP A 51 1.53 10.04 3.75
N ASN A 52 2.24 9.66 4.83
CA ASN A 52 1.72 9.65 6.21
C ASN A 52 0.41 8.85 6.37
N MET A 53 0.23 7.80 5.57
CA MET A 53 -0.96 6.97 5.60
C MET A 53 -0.82 5.88 6.65
N THR A 54 -1.87 5.68 7.46
CA THR A 54 -1.96 4.50 8.32
C THR A 54 -2.15 3.22 7.48
N PRO A 55 -1.82 2.03 8.00
CA PRO A 55 -2.09 0.76 7.30
C PRO A 55 -3.56 0.61 6.87
N LYS A 56 -4.50 1.12 7.68
CA LYS A 56 -5.92 1.13 7.33
C LYS A 56 -6.23 2.01 6.12
N GLN A 57 -5.63 3.19 6.03
CA GLN A 57 -5.82 4.09 4.89
C GLN A 57 -5.19 3.53 3.61
N ILE A 58 -4.05 2.84 3.73
CA ILE A 58 -3.45 2.10 2.61
C ILE A 58 -4.40 1.02 2.12
N ALA A 59 -4.92 0.18 3.01
CA ALA A 59 -5.85 -0.89 2.63
C ALA A 59 -7.09 -0.37 1.90
N ILE A 60 -7.67 0.74 2.37
CA ILE A 60 -8.80 1.39 1.72
C ILE A 60 -8.40 1.90 0.34
N SER A 61 -7.33 2.68 0.25
CA SER A 61 -6.92 3.31 -1.01
C SER A 61 -6.51 2.29 -2.07
N VAL A 62 -5.79 1.24 -1.68
CA VAL A 62 -5.39 0.16 -2.59
C VAL A 62 -6.60 -0.60 -3.10
N ASN A 63 -7.55 -0.93 -2.24
CA ASN A 63 -8.78 -1.61 -2.68
C ASN A 63 -9.65 -0.68 -3.55
N ASP A 64 -9.78 0.61 -3.21
CA ASP A 64 -10.58 1.56 -4.00
C ASP A 64 -9.99 1.78 -5.40
N LEU A 65 -8.66 1.74 -5.54
CA LEU A 65 -7.97 1.98 -6.80
C LEU A 65 -7.80 0.72 -7.67
N PHE A 66 -7.66 -0.46 -7.06
CA PHE A 66 -7.20 -1.67 -7.75
C PHE A 66 -8.04 -2.92 -7.47
N ALA A 67 -9.10 -2.86 -6.65
CA ALA A 67 -10.02 -4.00 -6.54
C ALA A 67 -10.82 -4.11 -7.83
N ALA A 68 -10.85 -5.32 -8.41
CA ALA A 68 -11.63 -5.66 -9.60
C ALA A 68 -12.90 -6.44 -9.25
#